data_AF-A0A363TRI1-F1
#
_entry.id   AF-A0A363TRI1-F1
#
_cell.length_a   1.000
_cell.length_b   1.000
_cell.length_c   1.000
_cell.angle_alpha   90.00
_cell.angle_beta   90.00
_cell.angle_gamma   90.00
#
_symmetry.space_group_name_H-M   'P 1'
#
loop_
_entity.id
_entity.type
_entity.pdbx_description
1 polymer ?
#
loop_
_entity_poly.entity_id
_entity_poly.type
_entity_poly.pdbx_seq_one_letter_code
_entity_poly.pdbx_strand_id
1 'polypeptide(L)'
;MGEMMLERRAAIETLLAERPDDLFVVPGLGSTTYDVASLGESDRDFHLWGAMGGAAMIGLGLALAQPRLRVAVITGDGEMLMGLGSLATIGVQQPKNLAVIVFDNAHYGETGMQASHTGGGVDLIGVAKACGIADSLAVTDETGLKQLAARLPRFDRPLFATVRIRPEEPPRVLPTRDGVAIKLRFRKAVAASAGATQ
;
A
#
# COMPACT_ATOMS: atom_id res chain seq x y z
N MET A 1 -12.57 24.99 -9.67
CA MET A 1 -11.88 24.76 -8.38
C MET A 1 -10.87 23.67 -8.63
N GLY A 2 -9.57 23.98 -8.61
CA GLY A 2 -8.55 22.95 -8.79
C GLY A 2 -8.60 21.97 -7.63
N GLU A 3 -8.70 20.67 -7.92
CA GLU A 3 -8.64 19.63 -6.89
C GLU A 3 -7.29 19.75 -6.16
N MET A 4 -7.33 19.92 -4.83
CA MET A 4 -6.14 19.91 -3.99
C MET A 4 -5.62 18.47 -3.92
N MET A 5 -4.75 18.09 -4.86
CA MET A 5 -4.09 16.80 -4.86
C MET A 5 -2.76 16.85 -4.10
N LEU A 6 -2.46 15.78 -3.38
CA LEU A 6 -1.22 15.61 -2.63
C LEU A 6 -0.03 15.34 -3.57
N GLU A 7 1.15 15.79 -3.20
CA GLU A 7 2.40 15.37 -3.86
C GLU A 7 2.74 13.95 -3.40
N ARG A 8 3.07 13.08 -4.34
CA ARG A 8 3.14 11.63 -4.10
C ARG A 8 4.24 11.25 -3.11
N ARG A 9 5.44 11.83 -3.20
CA ARG A 9 6.55 11.50 -2.30
C ARG A 9 6.36 12.04 -0.90
N ALA A 10 5.95 13.29 -0.78
CA ALA A 10 5.59 13.91 0.49
C ALA A 10 4.45 13.12 1.17
N ALA A 11 3.52 12.58 0.38
CA ALA A 11 2.45 11.76 0.92
C ALA A 11 2.96 10.41 1.47
N ILE A 12 3.90 9.76 0.78
CA ILE A 12 4.55 8.52 1.26
C ILE A 12 5.40 8.78 2.51
N GLU A 13 6.16 9.88 2.52
CA GLU A 13 6.95 10.32 3.67
C GLU A 13 6.05 10.55 4.89
N THR A 14 4.96 11.30 4.74
CA THR A 14 4.01 11.57 5.81
C THR A 14 3.32 10.29 6.31
N LEU A 15 2.94 9.39 5.39
CA LEU A 15 2.28 8.13 5.75
C LEU A 15 3.18 7.22 6.60
N LEU A 16 4.49 7.24 6.36
CA LEU A 16 5.46 6.35 7.00
C LEU A 16 6.37 7.03 8.04
N ALA A 17 6.18 8.33 8.33
CA ALA A 17 7.01 9.09 9.26
C ALA A 17 7.10 8.48 10.67
N GLU A 18 5.98 7.95 11.17
CA GLU A 18 5.89 7.30 12.49
C GLU A 18 5.66 5.78 12.35
N ARG A 19 6.27 5.15 11.34
CA ARG A 19 6.16 3.71 11.09
C ARG A 19 6.62 2.91 12.31
N PRO A 20 5.74 2.12 12.96
CA PRO A 20 6.12 1.32 14.12
C PRO A 20 6.97 0.11 13.70
N ASP A 21 7.71 -0.48 14.64
CA ASP A 21 8.66 -1.57 14.38
C ASP A 21 8.00 -2.83 13.81
N ASP A 22 6.75 -3.07 14.15
CA ASP A 22 5.97 -4.22 13.71
C ASP A 22 5.20 -4.01 12.39
N LEU A 23 5.30 -2.84 11.75
CA LEU A 23 4.67 -2.55 10.46
C LEU A 23 5.59 -2.92 9.28
N PHE A 24 5.19 -3.97 8.56
CA PHE A 24 5.82 -4.42 7.32
C PHE A 24 5.07 -3.85 6.13
N VAL A 25 5.80 -3.46 5.09
CA VAL A 25 5.23 -2.78 3.91
C VAL A 25 5.42 -3.64 2.68
N VAL A 26 4.36 -3.79 1.89
CA VAL A 26 4.36 -4.43 0.57
C VAL A 26 4.01 -3.34 -0.44
N PRO A 27 5.00 -2.60 -0.97
CA PRO A 27 4.72 -1.65 -2.02
C PRO A 27 4.39 -2.36 -3.33
N GLY A 28 3.38 -1.86 -4.03
CA GLY A 28 2.99 -2.30 -5.36
C GLY A 28 4.08 -2.08 -6.40
N LEU A 29 3.93 -2.74 -7.53
CA LEU A 29 4.75 -2.59 -8.72
C LEU A 29 4.77 -1.14 -9.20
N GLY A 30 5.95 -0.67 -9.62
CA GLY A 30 6.11 0.64 -10.23
C GLY A 30 6.28 1.74 -9.20
N SER A 31 5.51 2.83 -9.33
CA SER A 31 5.77 4.09 -8.64
C SER A 31 5.84 3.96 -7.11
N THR A 32 4.92 3.21 -6.48
CA THR A 32 4.93 3.01 -5.02
C THR A 32 6.18 2.28 -4.52
N THR A 33 6.76 1.39 -5.32
CA THR A 33 8.06 0.76 -5.01
C THR A 33 9.17 1.81 -5.00
N TYR A 34 9.17 2.75 -5.95
CA TYR A 34 10.18 3.80 -6.04
C TYR A 34 10.03 4.85 -4.94
N ASP A 35 8.80 5.17 -4.58
CA ASP A 35 8.53 6.19 -3.56
C ASP A 35 8.86 5.67 -2.17
N VAL A 36 8.49 4.42 -1.84
CA VAL A 36 8.91 3.79 -0.56
C VAL A 36 10.44 3.65 -0.52
N ALA A 37 11.08 3.22 -1.61
CA ALA A 37 12.54 3.14 -1.66
C ALA A 37 13.24 4.49 -1.52
N SER A 38 12.58 5.61 -1.87
CA SER A 38 13.13 6.95 -1.70
C SER A 38 13.27 7.38 -0.24
N LEU A 39 12.61 6.69 0.69
CA LEU A 39 12.78 6.88 2.14
C LEU A 39 14.01 6.15 2.72
N GLY A 40 14.73 5.39 1.88
CA GLY A 40 15.86 4.54 2.28
C GLY A 40 15.51 3.05 2.25
N GLU A 41 16.52 2.18 2.22
CA GLU A 41 16.28 0.73 2.24
C GLU A 41 15.83 0.26 3.63
N SER A 42 14.80 -0.60 3.65
CA SER A 42 14.37 -1.33 4.84
C SER A 42 14.24 -2.82 4.57
N ASP A 43 14.69 -3.66 5.50
CA ASP A 43 14.45 -5.10 5.45
C ASP A 43 12.98 -5.46 5.66
N ARG A 44 12.16 -4.49 6.12
CA ARG A 44 10.72 -4.64 6.34
C ARG A 44 9.88 -4.28 5.11
N ASP A 45 10.52 -3.99 3.97
CA ASP A 45 9.88 -3.62 2.70
C ASP A 45 10.05 -4.71 1.64
N PHE A 46 8.92 -5.24 1.16
CA PHE A 46 8.89 -6.29 0.13
C PHE A 46 8.54 -5.69 -1.23
N HIS A 47 9.53 -5.10 -1.90
CA HIS A 47 9.33 -4.48 -3.22
C HIS A 47 8.98 -5.50 -4.31
N LEU A 48 7.94 -5.19 -5.08
CA LEU A 48 7.48 -6.02 -6.20
C LEU A 48 8.01 -5.47 -7.52
N TRP A 49 8.73 -6.31 -8.26
CA TRP A 49 9.26 -6.00 -9.59
C TRP A 49 8.48 -6.68 -10.73
N GLY A 50 7.45 -7.45 -10.38
CA GLY A 50 6.50 -8.08 -11.30
C GLY A 50 5.21 -8.44 -10.57
N ALA A 51 4.24 -9.02 -11.30
CA ALA A 51 2.91 -9.39 -10.78
C ALA A 51 2.03 -8.18 -10.38
N MET A 52 1.77 -7.29 -11.34
CA MET A 52 0.71 -6.28 -11.20
C MET A 52 -0.61 -6.96 -10.80
N GLY A 53 -1.32 -6.38 -9.85
CA GLY A 53 -2.51 -6.94 -9.20
C GLY A 53 -2.19 -7.86 -8.02
N GLY A 54 -0.92 -8.16 -7.76
CA GLY A 54 -0.49 -9.13 -6.75
C GLY A 54 -0.29 -8.58 -5.33
N ALA A 55 -0.01 -7.29 -5.15
CA ALA A 55 0.42 -6.76 -3.85
C ALA A 55 -0.61 -6.97 -2.74
N ALA A 56 -1.90 -6.76 -3.03
CA ALA A 56 -2.99 -6.97 -2.08
C ALA A 56 -3.04 -8.42 -1.58
N MET A 57 -2.88 -9.40 -2.47
CA MET A 57 -2.88 -10.83 -2.11
C MET A 57 -1.60 -11.27 -1.40
N ILE A 58 -0.45 -10.69 -1.75
CA ILE A 58 0.82 -10.92 -1.04
C ILE A 58 0.72 -10.38 0.38
N GLY A 59 0.20 -9.15 0.54
CA GLY A 59 -0.06 -8.54 1.85
C GLY A 59 -1.03 -9.36 2.69
N LEU A 60 -2.13 -9.85 2.09
CA LEU A 60 -3.07 -10.75 2.77
C LEU A 60 -2.39 -12.05 3.24
N GLY A 61 -1.61 -12.71 2.37
CA GLY A 61 -0.90 -13.93 2.74
C GLY A 61 0.06 -13.71 3.91
N LEU A 62 0.77 -12.59 3.91
CA LEU A 62 1.64 -12.21 5.04
C LEU A 62 0.84 -11.95 6.32
N ALA A 63 -0.24 -11.18 6.24
CA ALA A 63 -1.07 -10.84 7.39
C ALA A 63 -1.65 -12.09 8.06
N LEU A 64 -2.10 -13.08 7.26
CA LEU A 64 -2.60 -14.36 7.76
C LEU A 64 -1.48 -15.24 8.34
N ALA A 65 -0.31 -15.27 7.72
CA ALA A 65 0.82 -16.06 8.18
C ALA A 65 1.51 -15.47 9.43
N GLN A 66 1.40 -14.16 9.63
CA GLN A 66 2.06 -13.41 10.71
C GLN A 66 1.05 -12.50 11.44
N PRO A 67 0.09 -13.07 12.19
CA PRO A 67 -1.01 -12.31 12.81
C PRO A 67 -0.57 -11.31 13.89
N ARG A 68 0.69 -11.38 14.34
CA ARG A 68 1.30 -10.47 15.33
C ARG A 68 1.99 -9.26 14.68
N LEU A 69 2.21 -9.28 13.37
CA LEU A 69 2.80 -8.17 12.63
C LEU A 69 1.69 -7.37 11.95
N ARG A 70 1.90 -6.06 11.75
CA ARG A 70 1.04 -5.24 10.91
C ARG A 70 1.57 -5.23 9.49
N VAL A 71 0.66 -5.22 8.52
CA VAL A 71 0.98 -5.22 7.09
C VAL A 71 0.28 -4.05 6.42
N ALA A 72 1.05 -3.19 5.75
CA ALA A 72 0.53 -2.16 4.87
C ALA A 72 0.90 -2.49 3.42
N VAL A 73 -0.12 -2.73 2.59
CA VAL A 73 0.04 -2.73 1.13
C VAL A 73 -0.10 -1.28 0.67
N ILE A 74 0.94 -0.75 0.01
CA ILE A 74 0.92 0.60 -0.54
C ILE A 74 1.03 0.47 -2.06
N THR A 75 -0.07 0.65 -2.77
CA THR A 75 -0.16 0.33 -4.21
C THR A 75 -0.78 1.48 -5.00
N GLY A 76 -0.72 1.41 -6.33
CA GLY A 76 -1.39 2.36 -7.23
C GLY A 76 -2.81 1.93 -7.58
N ASP A 77 -3.64 2.87 -8.02
CA ASP A 77 -4.99 2.60 -8.53
C ASP A 77 -4.99 1.62 -9.71
N GLY A 78 -4.07 1.78 -10.66
CA GLY A 78 -3.94 0.87 -11.79
C GLY A 78 -3.67 -0.57 -11.38
N GLU A 79 -2.82 -0.78 -10.37
CA GLU A 79 -2.53 -2.10 -9.83
C GLU A 79 -3.73 -2.67 -9.07
N MET A 80 -4.38 -1.84 -8.24
CA MET A 80 -5.56 -2.25 -7.48
C MET A 80 -6.70 -2.68 -8.40
N LEU A 81 -6.90 -1.97 -9.51
CA LEU A 81 -7.88 -2.31 -10.54
C LEU A 81 -7.59 -3.67 -11.19
N MET A 82 -6.33 -4.00 -11.46
CA MET A 82 -5.96 -5.32 -11.99
C MET A 82 -6.18 -6.43 -10.95
N GLY A 83 -5.93 -6.13 -9.67
CA GLY A 83 -6.12 -7.04 -8.55
C GLY A 83 -7.49 -6.98 -7.88
N LEU A 84 -8.52 -6.41 -8.51
CA LEU A 84 -9.77 -6.01 -7.83
C LEU A 84 -10.45 -7.15 -7.05
N GLY A 85 -10.41 -8.38 -7.59
CA GLY A 85 -10.97 -9.57 -6.93
C GLY A 85 -10.35 -9.89 -5.56
N SER A 86 -9.15 -9.37 -5.26
CA SER A 86 -8.53 -9.51 -3.94
C SER A 86 -9.35 -8.86 -2.82
N LEU A 87 -10.10 -7.79 -3.10
CA LEU A 87 -10.95 -7.12 -2.11
C LEU A 87 -12.04 -8.05 -1.59
N ALA A 88 -12.61 -8.90 -2.45
CA ALA A 88 -13.59 -9.91 -2.04
C ALA A 88 -12.96 -10.93 -1.08
N THR A 89 -11.76 -11.41 -1.40
CA THR A 89 -11.05 -12.36 -0.53
C THR A 89 -10.67 -11.73 0.81
N ILE A 90 -10.15 -10.51 0.82
CA ILE A 90 -9.80 -9.78 2.04
C ILE A 90 -11.05 -9.55 2.90
N GLY A 91 -12.15 -9.13 2.27
CA GLY A 91 -13.42 -8.90 2.94
C GLY A 91 -14.05 -10.17 3.53
N VAL A 92 -13.79 -11.35 2.97
CA VAL A 92 -14.18 -12.63 3.59
C VAL A 92 -13.25 -13.03 4.73
N GLN A 93 -11.93 -12.85 4.56
CA GLN A 93 -10.93 -13.30 5.55
C GLN A 93 -10.85 -12.40 6.79
N GLN A 94 -11.17 -11.11 6.67
CA GLN A 94 -11.17 -10.12 7.76
C GLN A 94 -9.88 -10.09 8.61
N PRO A 95 -8.67 -10.04 8.03
CA PRO A 95 -7.43 -9.94 8.80
C PRO A 95 -7.38 -8.63 9.62
N LYS A 96 -7.15 -8.74 10.93
CA LYS A 96 -7.11 -7.59 11.85
C LYS A 96 -5.89 -6.68 11.69
N ASN A 97 -4.92 -7.14 10.92
CA ASN A 97 -3.56 -6.58 10.82
C ASN A 97 -3.17 -6.26 9.37
N LEU A 98 -4.12 -6.17 8.43
CA LEU A 98 -3.89 -5.72 7.05
C LEU A 98 -4.50 -4.34 6.77
N ALA A 99 -3.70 -3.44 6.21
CA ALA A 99 -4.14 -2.21 5.55
C ALA A 99 -3.79 -2.26 4.05
N VAL A 100 -4.72 -1.85 3.19
CA VAL A 100 -4.49 -1.65 1.75
C VAL A 100 -4.71 -0.17 1.42
N ILE A 101 -3.66 0.49 0.95
CA ILE A 101 -3.62 1.93 0.74
C ILE A 101 -3.29 2.17 -0.73
N VAL A 102 -4.24 2.74 -1.45
CA VAL A 102 -4.19 2.95 -2.90
C VAL A 102 -3.88 4.42 -3.17
N PHE A 103 -2.69 4.69 -3.66
CA PHE A 103 -2.28 6.00 -4.16
C PHE A 103 -2.87 6.18 -5.56
N ASP A 104 -3.87 7.04 -5.67
CA ASP A 104 -4.70 7.19 -6.86
C ASP A 104 -4.42 8.52 -7.56
N ASN A 105 -3.71 8.45 -8.68
CA ASN A 105 -3.50 9.58 -9.58
C ASN A 105 -4.41 9.53 -10.82
N ALA A 106 -5.31 8.54 -10.90
CA ALA A 106 -6.17 8.24 -12.05
C ALA A 106 -5.42 7.93 -13.37
N HIS A 107 -4.15 7.48 -13.31
CA HIS A 107 -3.33 7.24 -14.49
C HIS A 107 -2.39 6.04 -14.33
N TYR A 108 -2.14 5.33 -15.42
CA TYR A 108 -1.06 4.33 -15.49
C TYR A 108 0.30 5.01 -15.71
N GLY A 109 0.92 5.45 -14.61
CA GLY A 109 2.16 6.25 -14.63
C GLY A 109 3.33 5.61 -15.39
N GLU A 110 3.50 4.29 -15.26
CA GLU A 110 4.66 3.58 -15.82
C GLU A 110 4.55 3.29 -17.33
N THR A 111 3.35 3.33 -17.92
CA THR A 111 3.10 2.88 -19.30
C THR A 111 2.82 4.01 -20.29
N GLY A 112 2.83 5.26 -19.83
CA GLY A 112 2.60 6.45 -20.68
C GLY A 112 1.43 7.33 -20.26
N MET A 113 1.05 7.33 -18.97
CA MET A 113 0.04 8.25 -18.42
C MET A 113 -1.34 8.12 -19.07
N GLN A 114 -1.74 6.91 -19.45
CA GLN A 114 -3.12 6.64 -19.89
C GLN A 114 -4.06 6.77 -18.68
N ALA A 115 -5.24 7.34 -18.88
CA ALA A 115 -6.26 7.42 -17.84
C ALA A 115 -6.60 6.00 -17.33
N SER A 116 -6.64 5.84 -16.02
CA SER A 116 -7.13 4.64 -15.38
C SER A 116 -8.65 4.68 -15.21
N HIS A 117 -9.23 3.55 -14.80
CA HIS A 117 -10.68 3.46 -14.60
C HIS A 117 -11.17 4.31 -13.41
N THR A 118 -10.31 4.68 -12.45
CA THR A 118 -10.70 5.60 -11.37
C THR A 118 -10.91 7.02 -11.91
N GLY A 119 -10.14 7.44 -12.92
CA GLY A 119 -10.39 8.66 -13.68
C GLY A 119 -11.72 8.67 -14.45
N GLY A 120 -12.26 7.48 -14.74
CA GLY A 120 -13.59 7.28 -15.35
C GLY A 120 -14.74 7.14 -14.35
N GLY A 121 -14.49 7.26 -13.05
CA GLY A 121 -15.52 7.21 -12.00
C GLY A 121 -15.67 5.87 -11.27
N VAL A 122 -14.75 4.91 -11.44
CA VAL A 122 -14.73 3.70 -10.60
C VAL A 122 -14.40 4.06 -9.15
N ASP A 123 -15.37 3.83 -8.26
CA ASP A 123 -15.24 4.07 -6.82
C ASP A 123 -14.66 2.85 -6.08
N LEU A 124 -13.34 2.85 -5.86
CA LEU A 124 -12.65 1.78 -5.12
C LEU A 124 -13.09 1.70 -3.64
N ILE A 125 -13.47 2.81 -3.01
CA ILE A 125 -13.97 2.82 -1.62
C ILE A 125 -15.32 2.10 -1.55
N GLY A 126 -16.22 2.41 -2.49
CA GLY A 126 -17.51 1.75 -2.63
C GLY A 126 -17.36 0.24 -2.87
N VAL A 127 -16.44 -0.15 -3.77
CA VAL A 127 -16.14 -1.57 -4.02
C VAL A 127 -15.62 -2.27 -2.77
N ALA A 128 -14.65 -1.68 -2.06
CA ALA A 128 -14.10 -2.28 -0.83
C ALA A 128 -15.18 -2.48 0.24
N LYS A 129 -16.06 -1.48 0.43
CA LYS A 129 -17.22 -1.60 1.34
C LYS A 129 -18.19 -2.69 0.90
N ALA A 130 -18.51 -2.78 -0.39
CA ALA A 130 -19.38 -3.82 -0.94
C ALA A 130 -18.79 -5.23 -0.80
N CYS A 131 -17.46 -5.34 -0.79
CA CYS A 131 -16.74 -6.59 -0.49
C CYS A 131 -16.68 -6.92 1.01
N GLY A 132 -17.17 -6.06 1.91
CA GLY A 132 -17.19 -6.30 3.36
C GLY A 132 -16.05 -5.64 4.14
N ILE A 133 -15.23 -4.78 3.51
CA ILE A 133 -14.21 -3.98 4.20
C ILE A 133 -14.88 -2.69 4.69
N ALA A 134 -15.56 -2.76 5.83
CA ALA A 134 -16.35 -1.64 6.36
C ALA A 134 -15.48 -0.39 6.66
N ASP A 135 -14.23 -0.62 7.08
CA ASP A 135 -13.28 0.43 7.40
C ASP A 135 -12.55 0.91 6.14
N SER A 136 -13.29 1.64 5.32
CA SER A 136 -12.82 2.19 4.05
C SER A 136 -12.98 3.71 4.01
N LEU A 137 -11.89 4.45 3.74
CA LEU A 137 -11.89 5.93 3.69
C LEU A 137 -11.13 6.50 2.49
N ALA A 138 -11.59 7.63 1.96
CA ALA A 138 -10.86 8.43 0.98
C ALA A 138 -10.06 9.52 1.69
N VAL A 139 -8.80 9.70 1.29
CA VAL A 139 -7.91 10.76 1.72
C VAL A 139 -7.68 11.71 0.55
N THR A 140 -8.09 12.97 0.71
CA THR A 140 -8.01 14.00 -0.34
C THR A 140 -7.20 15.22 0.08
N ASP A 141 -6.67 15.26 1.30
CA ASP A 141 -5.88 16.37 1.81
C ASP A 141 -4.88 15.92 2.89
N GLU A 142 -4.03 16.85 3.30
CA GLU A 142 -2.97 16.66 4.29
C GLU A 142 -3.51 16.25 5.66
N THR A 143 -4.71 16.72 6.01
CA THR A 143 -5.32 16.40 7.31
C THR A 143 -5.76 14.95 7.33
N GLY A 144 -6.45 14.49 6.28
CA GLY A 144 -6.83 13.10 6.09
C GLY A 144 -5.62 12.18 6.01
N LEU A 145 -4.53 12.62 5.39
CA LEU A 145 -3.30 11.85 5.30
C LEU A 145 -2.65 11.64 6.67
N LYS A 146 -2.53 12.70 7.48
CA LYS A 146 -2.02 12.61 8.85
C LYS A 146 -2.91 11.73 9.73
N GLN A 147 -4.22 11.80 9.55
CA GLN A 147 -5.16 10.91 10.23
C GLN A 147 -4.94 9.46 9.82
N LEU A 148 -4.78 9.17 8.52
CA LEU A 148 -4.48 7.82 8.04
C LEU A 148 -3.16 7.29 8.61
N ALA A 149 -2.09 8.10 8.59
CA ALA A 149 -0.80 7.76 9.18
C ALA A 149 -0.93 7.39 10.66
N ALA A 150 -1.65 8.20 11.44
CA ALA A 150 -1.92 7.95 12.86
C ALA A 150 -2.81 6.73 13.13
N ARG A 151 -3.43 6.11 12.11
CA ARG A 151 -4.20 4.86 12.24
C ARG A 151 -3.35 3.62 12.04
N LEU A 152 -2.28 3.68 11.23
CA LEU A 152 -1.43 2.53 10.92
C LEU A 152 -0.84 1.82 12.16
N PRO A 153 -0.50 2.51 13.26
CA PRO A 153 -0.02 1.82 14.46
C PRO A 153 -1.09 1.11 15.29
N ARG A 154 -2.39 1.32 15.03
CA ARG A 154 -3.46 0.96 15.97
C ARG A 154 -4.73 0.35 15.36
N PHE A 155 -4.79 0.16 14.05
CA PHE A 155 -5.93 -0.49 13.41
C PHE A 155 -6.05 -1.97 13.86
N ASP A 156 -7.28 -2.48 13.91
CA ASP A 156 -7.64 -3.78 14.49
C ASP A 156 -8.59 -4.62 13.62
N ARG A 157 -8.77 -4.19 12.37
CA ARG A 157 -9.65 -4.76 11.33
C ARG A 157 -9.07 -4.41 9.95
N PRO A 158 -9.49 -5.05 8.86
CA PRO A 158 -9.01 -4.68 7.54
C PRO A 158 -9.29 -3.21 7.26
N LEU A 159 -8.25 -2.45 6.90
CA LEU A 159 -8.34 -1.05 6.54
C LEU A 159 -8.13 -0.91 5.04
N PHE A 160 -9.03 -0.19 4.36
CA PHE A 160 -8.84 0.18 2.96
C PHE A 160 -8.84 1.70 2.83
N ALA A 161 -7.87 2.27 2.14
CA ALA A 161 -7.83 3.70 1.90
C ALA A 161 -7.44 4.03 0.47
N THR A 162 -8.02 5.09 -0.08
CA THR A 162 -7.49 5.76 -1.27
C THR A 162 -6.82 7.06 -0.85
N VAL A 163 -5.70 7.40 -1.48
CA VAL A 163 -4.96 8.65 -1.26
C VAL A 163 -4.87 9.36 -2.61
N ARG A 164 -5.59 10.48 -2.76
CA ARG A 164 -5.62 11.24 -4.00
C ARG A 164 -4.32 12.02 -4.19
N ILE A 165 -3.59 11.71 -5.24
CA ILE A 165 -2.27 12.28 -5.53
C ILE A 165 -2.19 12.87 -6.92
N ARG A 166 -1.22 13.76 -7.13
CA ARG A 166 -0.96 14.36 -8.44
C ARG A 166 -0.42 13.32 -9.44
N PRO A 167 -0.78 13.44 -10.73
CA PRO A 167 -0.20 12.63 -11.80
C PRO A 167 1.19 13.17 -12.17
N GLU A 168 2.19 12.86 -11.35
CA GLU A 168 3.58 13.30 -11.52
C GLU A 168 4.58 12.13 -11.62
N GLU A 169 5.76 12.39 -12.18
CA GLU A 169 6.83 11.40 -12.36
C GLU A 169 8.15 11.89 -11.73
N PRO A 170 8.28 11.84 -10.39
CA PRO A 170 9.53 12.15 -9.72
C PRO A 170 10.66 11.17 -10.11
N PRO A 171 11.94 11.57 -9.98
CA PRO A 171 13.08 10.74 -10.38
C PRO A 171 13.09 9.38 -9.68
N ARG A 172 13.10 8.28 -10.42
CA ARG A 172 12.96 6.93 -9.86
C ARG A 172 14.11 6.60 -8.90
N VAL A 173 13.78 6.11 -7.71
CA VAL A 173 14.72 5.48 -6.78
C VAL A 173 14.52 3.98 -6.88
N LEU A 174 15.54 3.26 -7.34
CA LEU A 174 15.41 1.83 -7.64
C LEU A 174 16.01 1.01 -6.50
N PRO A 175 15.19 0.29 -5.70
CA PRO A 175 15.73 -0.68 -4.76
C PRO A 175 16.35 -1.87 -5.51
N THR A 176 16.98 -2.80 -4.80
CA THR A 176 17.47 -4.04 -5.43
C THR A 176 16.36 -4.74 -6.22
N ARG A 177 16.71 -5.25 -7.42
CA ARG A 177 15.82 -6.06 -8.28
C ARG A 177 15.97 -7.56 -8.03
N ASP A 178 16.90 -7.96 -7.16
CA ASP A 178 17.12 -9.35 -6.83
C ASP A 178 16.01 -9.86 -5.90
N GLY A 179 15.05 -10.58 -6.48
CA GLY A 179 13.94 -11.18 -5.74
C GLY A 179 14.38 -12.21 -4.69
N VAL A 180 15.55 -12.85 -4.86
CA VAL A 180 16.10 -13.76 -3.84
C VAL A 180 16.58 -12.94 -2.66
N ALA A 181 17.35 -11.87 -2.89
CA ALA A 181 17.82 -10.99 -1.83
C ALA A 181 16.65 -10.35 -1.06
N ILE A 182 15.64 -9.81 -1.76
CA ILE A 182 14.43 -9.23 -1.16
C ILE A 182 13.73 -10.25 -0.26
N LYS A 183 13.48 -11.46 -0.78
CA LYS A 183 12.83 -12.53 -0.01
C LYS A 183 13.62 -12.91 1.23
N LEU A 184 14.94 -13.06 1.12
CA LEU A 184 15.78 -13.49 2.24
C LEU A 184 15.85 -12.42 3.34
N ARG A 185 16.10 -11.15 3.00
CA ARG A 185 16.15 -10.06 3.98
C ARG A 185 14.81 -9.88 4.68
N PHE A 186 13.71 -9.93 3.93
CA PHE A 186 12.36 -9.80 4.48
C PHE A 186 12.00 -10.94 5.43
N ARG A 187 12.30 -12.20 5.06
CA ARG A 187 12.09 -13.35 5.95
C ARG A 187 12.91 -13.27 7.22
N LYS A 188 14.15 -12.77 7.14
CA LYS A 188 15.00 -12.54 8.32
C LYS A 188 14.38 -11.49 9.25
N ALA A 189 13.87 -10.38 8.71
CA ALA A 189 13.19 -9.35 9.49
C ALA A 189 11.92 -9.89 10.17
N VAL A 190 11.08 -10.63 9.44
CA VAL A 190 9.89 -11.29 10.02
C VAL A 190 10.26 -12.22 11.18
N ALA A 191 11.31 -13.04 11.00
CA ALA A 191 11.78 -13.96 12.05
C ALA A 191 12.32 -13.23 13.28
N ALA A 192 13.06 -12.12 13.09
CA ALA A 192 13.57 -11.30 14.18
C ALA A 192 12.42 -10.66 15.00
N SER A 193 11.39 -10.15 14.33
CA SER A 193 10.21 -9.59 15.01
C SER A 193 9.39 -10.65 15.76
N ALA A 194 9.34 -11.89 15.25
CA ALA A 194 8.66 -12.99 15.93
C ALA A 194 9.38 -13.48 17.20
N GLY A 195 10.71 -13.32 17.26
CA GLY A 195 11.55 -13.68 18.40
C GLY A 195 11.58 -12.64 19.52
N ALA A 196 11.32 -11.37 19.22
CA ALA A 196 11.25 -10.27 20.21
C ALA A 196 9.97 -10.28 21.06
N THR A 197 9.02 -11.18 20.77
CA THR A 197 7.72 -11.30 21.46
C THR A 197 7.60 -12.57 22.31
N GLN A 198 8.71 -13.23 22.63
CA GLN A 198 8.79 -14.36 23.58
C GLN A 198 9.39 -13.92 24.92
#